data_AF-K1R756-F1
#
_entry.id   AF-K1R756-F1
#
_cell.length_a   1.000
_cell.length_b   1.000
_cell.length_c   1.000
_cell.angle_alpha   90.00
_cell.angle_beta   90.00
_cell.angle_gamma   90.00
#
_symmetry.space_group_name_H-M   'P 1'
#
loop_
_entity.id
_entity.type
_entity.pdbx_description
1 polymer ?
#
loop_
_entity_poly.entity_id
_entity_poly.type
_entity_poly.pdbx_seq_one_letter_code
_entity_poly.pdbx_strand_id
1 'polypeptide(L)' 'VKRMFLYMAEKAGHYWFEALDTSKIGLGTSKLQLSKNGIYISKYKITVPKELNEYE' A
#
# COMPACT_ATOMS: atom_id res chain seq x y z
N VAL A 1 -1.56 -5.92 -7.74
CA VAL A 1 -0.09 -5.83 -7.61
C VAL A 1 0.40 -4.41 -7.34
N LYS A 2 0.12 -3.40 -8.19
CA LYS A 2 0.61 -2.00 -8.03
C LYS A 2 0.45 -1.40 -6.61
N ARG A 3 -0.71 -1.64 -5.97
CA ARG A 3 -1.02 -1.13 -4.63
C ARG A 3 -0.12 -1.69 -3.52
N MET A 4 0.10 -3.00 -3.54
CA MET A 4 0.96 -3.70 -2.58
C MET A 4 2.42 -3.27 -2.76
N PHE A 5 2.86 -3.15 -4.01
CA PHE A 5 4.20 -2.67 -4.33
C PHE A 5 4.44 -1.24 -3.81
N LEU A 6 3.51 -0.32 -4.05
CA LEU A 6 3.61 1.04 -3.55
C LEU A 6 3.63 1.10 -2.01
N TYR A 7 2.76 0.33 -1.36
CA TYR A 7 2.74 0.24 0.09
C TYR A 7 4.07 -0.26 0.66
N MET A 8 4.63 -1.33 0.10
CA MET A 8 5.92 -1.87 0.54
C MET A 8 7.08 -0.94 0.23
N ALA A 9 7.05 -0.26 -0.93
CA ALA A 9 8.11 0.68 -1.29
C ALA A 9 8.13 1.93 -0.40
N GLU A 10 6.95 2.41 0.02
CA GLU A 10 6.80 3.46 1.02
C GLU A 10 7.30 3.00 2.40
N LYS A 11 6.87 1.80 2.84
CA LYS A 11 7.32 1.21 4.11
C LYS A 11 8.83 0.97 4.16
N ALA A 12 9.43 0.61 3.02
CA ALA A 12 10.87 0.39 2.89
C ALA A 12 11.69 1.69 2.83
N GLY A 13 11.05 2.86 2.77
CA GLY A 13 11.74 4.15 2.75
C GLY A 13 12.60 4.36 1.49
N HIS A 14 12.17 3.83 0.34
CA HIS A 14 12.95 3.98 -0.88
C HIS A 14 12.98 5.44 -1.35
N TYR A 15 14.17 6.00 -1.58
CA TYR A 15 14.35 7.38 -2.07
C TYR A 15 13.60 7.69 -3.38
N TRP A 16 13.53 6.72 -4.30
CA TRP A 16 12.80 6.90 -5.56
C TRP A 16 11.28 6.98 -5.38
N PHE A 17 10.77 6.58 -4.21
CA PHE A 17 9.35 6.65 -3.91
C PHE A 17 8.87 8.09 -3.81
N GLU A 18 9.69 9.00 -3.28
CA GLU A 18 9.39 10.44 -3.20
C GLU A 18 9.36 11.09 -4.59
N ALA A 19 10.11 10.52 -5.55
CA ALA A 19 10.10 10.96 -6.94
C ALA A 19 8.90 10.43 -7.75
N LEU A 20 8.08 9.54 -7.17
CA LEU A 20 6.89 9.01 -7.85
C LEU A 20 5.66 9.87 -7.60
N ASP A 21 5.01 10.24 -8.71
CA ASP A 21 3.71 10.87 -8.66
C ASP A 21 2.60 9.82 -8.51
N THR A 22 2.17 9.58 -7.26
CA THR A 22 1.10 8.62 -6.96
C THR A 22 -0.27 9.05 -7.50
N SER A 23 -0.47 10.32 -7.84
CA SER A 23 -1.73 10.83 -8.40
C SER A 23 -1.94 10.36 -9.84
N LYS A 24 -0.85 10.18 -10.59
CA LYS A 24 -0.88 9.57 -11.93
C LYS A 24 -1.06 8.06 -11.91
N ILE A 25 -0.85 7.40 -10.77
CA ILE A 25 -1.01 5.97 -10.64
C ILE A 25 -2.47 5.65 -10.32
N GLY A 26 -3.21 5.23 -11.35
CA GLY A 26 -4.59 4.75 -11.20
C GLY A 26 -4.66 3.49 -10.33
N LEU A 27 -4.91 3.66 -9.04
CA LEU A 27 -5.05 2.55 -8.09
C LEU A 27 -6.37 1.78 -8.31
N GLY A 28 -7.35 2.35 -9.02
CA GLY A 28 -8.67 1.75 -9.24
C GLY A 28 -9.63 1.99 -8.07
N THR A 29 -10.92 1.76 -8.29
CA THR A 29 -12.00 2.07 -7.33
C THR A 29 -12.29 0.93 -6.35
N SER A 30 -12.07 -0.32 -6.75
CA SER A 30 -12.34 -1.50 -5.93
C SER A 30 -11.44 -1.58 -4.69
N LYS A 31 -11.90 -2.15 -3.59
CA LYS A 31 -11.04 -2.41 -2.41
C LYS A 31 -10.32 -3.74 -2.61
N LEU A 32 -9.01 -3.79 -2.32
CA LEU A 32 -8.23 -5.03 -2.36
C LEU A 32 -8.02 -5.51 -0.94
N GLN A 33 -8.63 -6.64 -0.58
CA GLN A 33 -8.48 -7.22 0.76
C GLN A 33 -7.50 -8.39 0.70
N LEU A 34 -6.34 -8.25 1.33
CA LEU A 34 -5.31 -9.30 1.39
C LEU A 34 -5.47 -10.18 2.63
N SER A 35 -6.01 -9.62 3.71
CA SER A 35 -6.35 -10.36 4.93
C SER A 35 -7.71 -9.90 5.47
N LYS A 36 -8.48 -10.85 6.01
CA LYS A 36 -9.78 -10.57 6.66
C LYS A 36 -9.63 -9.81 7.99
N ASN A 37 -8.49 -9.96 8.68
CA ASN A 37 -8.19 -9.33 9.97
C ASN A 37 -7.09 -8.25 9.85
N GLY A 38 -6.98 -7.64 8.68
CA GLY A 38 -5.95 -6.65 8.39
C GLY A 38 -6.35 -5.20 8.71
N ILE A 39 -5.38 -4.31 8.55
CA ILE A 39 -5.53 -2.86 8.62
C ILE A 39 -5.85 -2.33 7.23
N TYR A 40 -6.87 -1.47 7.15
CA TYR A 40 -7.22 -0.79 5.91
C TYR A 40 -6.35 0.45 5.71
N ILE A 41 -5.56 0.46 4.65
CA ILE A 41 -4.76 1.60 4.21
C ILE A 41 -5.54 2.36 3.14
N SER A 42 -6.18 3.45 3.57
CA SER A 42 -7.01 4.31 2.71
C SER A 42 -6.25 4.88 1.51
N LYS A 43 -4.96 5.21 1.70
CA LYS A 43 -4.09 5.77 0.65
C LYS A 43 -3.99 4.88 -0.59
N TYR A 44 -3.92 3.56 -0.39
CA TYR A 44 -3.83 2.59 -1.48
C TYR A 44 -5.11 1.78 -1.69
N LYS A 45 -6.15 2.02 -0.88
CA LYS A 45 -7.40 1.23 -0.84
C LYS A 45 -7.14 -0.27 -0.72
N ILE A 46 -6.20 -0.65 0.15
CA ILE A 46 -5.84 -2.04 0.42
C ILE A 46 -6.05 -2.37 1.89
N THR A 47 -6.37 -3.63 2.17
CA THR A 47 -6.34 -4.17 3.53
C THR A 47 -5.13 -5.09 3.64
N VAL A 48 -4.15 -4.73 4.45
CA VAL A 48 -2.91 -5.49 4.71
C VAL A 48 -3.00 -6.18 6.07
N PRO A 49 -2.48 -7.40 6.27
CA PRO A 49 -2.49 -8.03 7.59
C PRO A 49 -1.71 -7.17 8.61
N LYS A 50 -2.17 -7.16 9.86
CA LYS A 50 -1.59 -6.39 10.96
C LYS A 50 -0.10 -6.66 11.16
N GLU A 51 0.28 -7.93 11.09
CA GLU A 51 1.67 -8.39 11.19
C GLU A 51 2.60 -7.68 10.19
N LEU A 52 2.14 -7.46 8.95
CA LEU A 52 2.91 -6.77 7.92
C LEU A 52 3.04 -5.26 8.18
N ASN A 53 2.09 -4.68 8.91
CA ASN A 53 2.12 -3.26 9.26
C ASN A 53 2.91 -3.00 10.55
N GLU A 54 2.82 -3.92 11.52
CA GLU A 54 3.49 -3.88 12.83
C GLU A 54 4.95 -4.36 12.78
N TYR A 55 5.42 -4.91 11.66
CA TYR A 55 6.85 -5.09 11.43
C TYR A 55 7.52 -3.71 11.31
N GLU A 56 8.19 -3.30 12.39
CA GLU A 56 9.20 -2.23 12.46
C GLU A 56 10.61 -2.85 12.52
#